data_AF-K2B5I3-F1
#
_entry.id   AF-K2B5I3-F1
#
_cell.length_a   1.000
_cell.length_b   1.000
_cell.length_c   1.000
_cell.angle_alpha   90.00
_cell.angle_beta   90.00
_cell.angle_gamma   90.00
#
_symmetry.space_group_name_H-M   'P 1'
#
loop_
_entity.id
_entity.type
_entity.pdbx_description
1 polymer ?
#
loop_
_entity_poly.entity_id
_entity_poly.type
_entity_poly.pdbx_seq_one_letter_code
_entity_poly.pdbx_strand_id
1 'polypeptide(L)'
;DVGNSFITGHSILPQFADPTNYKAIFTELPKLEIGDEVLVNLDDKTIRFVVQYSKVVEPDDLSVLGPITQNGRNLTLMTCVPPGTNTKRLVVVTSLL
;
A
#
# COMPACT_ATOMS: atom_id res chain seq x y z
N ASP A 1 17.76 -8.06 3.08
CA ASP A 1 18.35 -7.06 2.17
C ASP A 1 17.50 -5.82 2.05
N VAL A 2 18.11 -4.78 1.48
CA VAL A 2 17.48 -3.52 1.06
C VAL A 2 16.46 -3.81 -0.04
N GLY A 3 15.32 -3.14 -0.01
CA GLY A 3 14.33 -3.27 -1.07
C GLY A 3 12.98 -2.69 -0.71
N ASN A 4 12.13 -2.62 -1.73
CA ASN A 4 10.73 -2.25 -1.59
C ASN A 4 9.87 -3.40 -2.11
N SER A 5 9.20 -4.10 -1.21
CA SER A 5 8.15 -5.05 -1.63
C SER A 5 6.92 -4.25 -2.01
N PHE A 6 6.42 -4.43 -3.23
CA PHE A 6 5.33 -3.63 -3.77
C PHE A 6 4.09 -4.51 -3.97
N ILE A 7 3.02 -4.24 -3.24
CA ILE A 7 1.76 -4.98 -3.31
C ILE A 7 0.68 -4.07 -3.86
N THR A 8 -0.05 -4.57 -4.85
CA THR A 8 -1.16 -3.85 -5.47
C THR A 8 -2.47 -4.58 -5.24
N GLY A 9 -3.54 -3.84 -5.04
CA GLY A 9 -4.87 -4.39 -4.84
C GLY A 9 -5.94 -3.49 -5.44
N HIS A 10 -7.12 -4.06 -5.68
CA HIS A 10 -8.25 -3.33 -6.25
C HIS A 10 -9.03 -2.58 -5.17
N SER A 11 -9.58 -1.43 -5.55
CA SER A 11 -10.57 -0.67 -4.80
C SER A 11 -11.85 -0.55 -5.62
N ILE A 12 -12.98 -0.51 -4.92
CA ILE A 12 -14.29 -0.16 -5.48
C ILE A 12 -14.92 0.95 -4.64
N LEU A 13 -16.13 1.38 -5.00
CA LEU A 13 -16.81 2.42 -4.23
C LEU A 13 -16.98 1.99 -2.76
N PRO A 14 -16.75 2.89 -1.78
CA PRO A 14 -16.72 2.52 -0.35
C PRO A 14 -17.98 1.79 0.15
N GLN A 15 -19.16 2.11 -0.38
CA GLN A 15 -20.40 1.43 -0.02
C GLN A 15 -20.45 -0.07 -0.38
N PHE A 16 -19.51 -0.52 -1.21
CA PHE A 16 -19.37 -1.92 -1.61
C PHE A 16 -18.10 -2.56 -1.04
N ALA A 17 -17.41 -1.91 -0.10
CA ALA A 17 -16.21 -2.45 0.52
C ALA A 17 -16.48 -3.86 1.09
N ASP A 18 -15.63 -4.81 0.73
CA ASP A 18 -15.76 -6.20 1.13
C ASP A 18 -14.35 -6.79 1.32
N PRO A 19 -13.92 -7.07 2.57
CA PRO A 19 -12.59 -7.59 2.86
C PRO A 19 -12.40 -9.04 2.39
N THR A 20 -13.46 -9.74 1.99
CA THR A 20 -13.40 -11.11 1.47
C THR A 20 -13.38 -11.16 -0.06
N ASN A 21 -13.69 -10.05 -0.72
CA ASN A 21 -13.68 -9.92 -2.17
C ASN A 21 -12.37 -9.29 -2.65
N TYR A 22 -11.58 -10.05 -3.41
CA TYR A 22 -10.30 -9.59 -3.96
C TYR A 22 -10.42 -8.30 -4.81
N LYS A 23 -11.60 -8.03 -5.40
CA LYS A 23 -11.85 -6.80 -6.17
C LYS A 23 -12.02 -5.56 -5.28
N ALA A 24 -12.26 -5.74 -3.98
CA ALA A 24 -12.56 -4.67 -3.03
C ALA A 24 -11.54 -4.56 -1.89
N ILE A 25 -10.53 -5.43 -1.87
CA ILE A 25 -9.61 -5.64 -0.73
C ILE A 25 -8.90 -4.35 -0.27
N PHE A 26 -8.56 -3.44 -1.19
CA PHE A 26 -7.88 -2.17 -0.90
C PHE A 26 -8.81 -0.96 -0.95
N THR A 27 -10.13 -1.17 -0.86
CA THR A 27 -11.10 -0.07 -0.78
C THR A 27 -10.85 0.82 0.44
N GLU A 28 -10.40 0.22 1.55
CA GLU A 28 -10.14 0.93 2.81
C GLU A 28 -8.69 1.38 2.98
N LEU A 29 -7.81 1.10 2.01
CA LEU A 29 -6.41 1.56 2.03
C LEU A 29 -6.26 3.08 2.27
N PRO A 30 -7.12 3.97 1.74
CA PRO A 30 -7.04 5.41 2.02
C PRO A 30 -7.24 5.82 3.47
N LYS A 31 -7.73 4.92 4.34
CA LYS A 31 -7.92 5.20 5.77
C LYS A 31 -6.66 5.04 6.61
N LEU A 32 -5.58 4.48 6.05
CA LEU A 32 -4.33 4.30 6.80
C LEU A 32 -3.66 5.65 7.09
N GLU A 33 -3.22 5.80 8.33
CA GLU A 33 -2.55 6.98 8.86
C GLU A 33 -1.08 6.68 9.22
N ILE A 34 -0.28 7.73 9.37
CA ILE A 34 1.12 7.60 9.80
C ILE A 34 1.16 6.95 11.18
N GLY A 35 1.99 5.92 11.34
CA GLY A 35 2.09 5.16 12.58
C GLY A 35 1.26 3.87 12.60
N ASP A 36 0.31 3.69 11.67
CA ASP A 36 -0.42 2.43 11.54
C ASP A 36 0.52 1.28 11.20
N GLU A 37 0.20 0.09 11.70
CA GLU A 37 1.00 -1.11 11.52
C GLU A 37 0.48 -1.98 10.38
N VAL A 38 1.39 -2.46 9.55
CA VAL A 38 1.11 -3.46 8.51
C VAL A 38 1.88 -4.74 8.84
N LEU A 39 1.13 -5.80 9.14
CA LEU A 39 1.69 -7.10 9.52
C LEU A 39 1.72 -8.03 8.30
N VAL A 40 2.91 -8.53 7.96
CA VAL A 40 3.11 -9.52 6.92
C VAL A 40 3.48 -10.85 7.56
N ASN A 41 2.63 -11.85 7.41
CA ASN A 41 2.93 -13.21 7.86
C ASN A 41 3.61 -13.97 6.73
N LEU A 42 4.83 -14.45 6.99
CA LEU A 42 5.64 -15.24 6.07
C LEU A 42 6.14 -16.47 6.83
N ASP A 43 5.66 -17.65 6.43
CA ASP A 43 5.89 -18.90 7.14
C ASP A 43 5.56 -18.74 8.64
N ASP A 44 6.54 -19.02 9.53
CA ASP A 44 6.41 -18.91 10.98
C ASP A 44 6.78 -17.53 11.53
N LYS A 45 6.88 -16.50 10.68
CA LYS A 45 7.33 -15.15 11.06
C LYS A 45 6.28 -14.09 10.74
N THR A 46 6.05 -13.19 11.68
CA THR A 46 5.32 -11.94 11.45
C THR A 46 6.31 -10.79 11.35
N ILE A 47 6.31 -10.14 10.19
CA ILE A 47 7.11 -8.97 9.88
C ILE A 47 6.22 -7.74 10.07
N ARG A 48 6.66 -6.79 10.90
CA ARG A 48 5.91 -5.58 11.25
C ARG A 48 6.49 -4.37 10.53
N PHE A 49 5.69 -3.77 9.66
CA PHE A 49 5.99 -2.50 9.02
C PHE A 49 5.13 -1.39 9.63
N VAL A 50 5.62 -0.15 9.57
CA VAL A 50 4.90 1.04 10.05
C VAL A 50 4.72 2.02 8.92
N VAL A 51 3.49 2.51 8.74
CA VAL A 51 3.15 3.53 7.75
C VAL A 51 3.94 4.81 8.02
N GLN A 52 4.67 5.25 7.01
CA GLN A 52 5.48 6.47 7.07
C GLN A 52 4.74 7.65 6.45
N TYR A 53 4.12 7.43 5.30
CA TYR A 53 3.30 8.42 4.60
C TYR A 53 2.47 7.76 3.49
N SER A 54 1.53 8.52 2.95
CA SER A 54 0.81 8.19 1.72
C SER A 54 0.89 9.34 0.71
N LYS A 55 0.82 9.02 -0.58
CA LYS A 55 0.78 10.03 -1.65
C LYS A 55 -0.09 9.57 -2.81
N VAL A 56 -0.68 10.53 -3.52
CA VAL A 56 -1.40 10.31 -4.78
C VAL A 56 -0.47 10.66 -5.94
N VAL A 57 -0.33 9.75 -6.90
CA VAL A 57 0.57 9.87 -8.05
C VAL A 57 -0.13 9.56 -9.37
N GLU A 58 0.51 9.94 -10.47
CA GLU A 58 0.07 9.53 -11.81
C GLU A 58 0.24 8.02 -12.03
N PRO A 59 -0.58 7.37 -12.88
CA PRO A 59 -0.46 5.96 -13.17
C PRO A 59 0.90 5.52 -13.74
N ASP A 60 1.65 6.44 -14.36
CA ASP A 60 2.96 6.22 -14.99
C ASP A 60 4.14 6.70 -14.13
N ASP A 61 3.90 7.19 -12.91
CA ASP A 61 4.96 7.59 -11.98
C ASP A 61 5.64 6.35 -11.37
N LEU A 62 6.75 5.93 -11.99
CA LEU A 62 7.56 4.80 -11.54
C LEU A 62 8.47 5.13 -10.34
N SER A 63 8.55 6.39 -9.89
CA SER A 63 9.40 6.79 -8.76
C SER A 63 9.02 6.10 -7.45
N VAL A 64 7.80 5.56 -7.37
CA VAL A 64 7.24 4.88 -6.20
C VAL A 64 7.73 3.44 -6.00
N LEU A 65 8.39 2.85 -7.00
CA LEU A 65 8.82 1.46 -6.96
C LEU A 65 10.08 1.23 -6.11
N GLY A 66 10.92 2.25 -5.97
CA GLY A 66 12.18 2.15 -5.23
C GLY A 66 12.02 2.19 -3.70
N PRO A 67 13.03 1.77 -2.93
CA PRO A 67 13.08 1.99 -1.49
C PRO A 67 13.23 3.49 -1.17
N ILE A 68 12.71 3.92 -0.01
CA ILE A 68 12.71 5.34 0.38
C ILE A 68 14.09 5.86 0.81
N THR A 69 15.00 4.96 1.20
CA THR A 69 16.41 5.27 1.50
C THR A 69 17.32 4.21 0.90
N GLN A 70 18.62 4.51 0.81
CA GLN A 70 19.63 3.59 0.27
C GLN A 70 19.69 2.24 1.02
N ASN A 71 19.31 2.22 2.29
CA ASN A 71 19.25 1.01 3.12
C ASN A 71 17.80 0.65 3.53
N GLY A 72 16.82 1.23 2.82
CA GLY A 72 15.40 1.11 3.15
C GLY A 72 14.88 -0.31 2.95
N ARG A 73 14.10 -0.77 3.92
CA ARG A 73 13.33 -2.01 3.84
C ARG A 73 11.87 -1.62 3.94
N ASN A 74 11.23 -1.56 2.78
CA ASN A 74 9.89 -0.98 2.65
C ASN A 74 8.90 -2.04 2.19
N LEU A 75 7.65 -1.84 2.62
CA LEU A 75 6.48 -2.41 1.99
C LEU A 75 5.63 -1.26 1.48
N THR A 76 5.32 -1.27 0.20
CA THR A 76 4.47 -0.27 -0.44
C THR A 76 3.16 -0.92 -0.88
N LEU A 77 2.04 -0.31 -0.50
CA LEU A 77 0.69 -0.74 -0.87
C LEU A 77 0.09 0.25 -1.85
N MET A 78 -0.47 -0.23 -2.96
CA MET A 78 -1.04 0.66 -4.00
C MET A 78 -2.45 0.24 -4.43
N THR A 79 -3.32 1.25 -4.61
CA THR A 79 -4.65 1.09 -5.20
C THR A 79 -5.00 2.22 -6.16
N CYS A 80 -6.09 2.08 -6.91
CA CYS A 80 -6.65 3.14 -7.75
C CYS A 80 -7.43 4.15 -6.91
N VAL A 81 -7.34 5.43 -7.27
CA VAL A 81 -8.15 6.51 -6.69
C VAL A 81 -8.55 7.53 -7.76
N PRO A 82 -9.70 8.23 -7.62
CA PRO A 82 -10.79 7.96 -6.65
C PRO A 82 -11.46 6.59 -6.84
N PRO A 83 -12.09 6.02 -5.79
CA PRO A 83 -12.80 4.75 -5.89
C PRO A 83 -13.78 4.68 -7.07
N GLY A 84 -13.80 3.56 -7.78
CA GLY A 84 -14.63 3.39 -8.99
C GLY A 84 -14.04 4.03 -10.27
N THR A 85 -12.89 4.68 -10.18
CA THR A 85 -12.11 5.19 -11.31
C THR A 85 -10.64 4.78 -11.17
N ASN A 86 -9.83 4.97 -12.21
CA ASN A 86 -8.41 4.57 -12.25
C ASN A 86 -7.47 5.70 -12.70
N THR A 87 -7.88 6.95 -12.52
CA THR A 87 -7.16 8.12 -13.03
C THR A 87 -5.86 8.40 -12.29
N LYS A 88 -5.77 8.03 -11.01
CA LYS A 88 -4.56 8.17 -10.17
C LYS A 88 -4.29 6.89 -9.39
N ARG A 89 -3.15 6.86 -8.70
CA ARG A 89 -2.79 5.81 -7.74
C ARG A 89 -2.61 6.42 -6.36
N LEU A 90 -3.21 5.79 -5.35
CA LEU A 90 -2.81 6.01 -3.97
C LEU A 90 -1.70 5.02 -3.65
N VAL A 91 -0.62 5.52 -3.07
CA VAL A 91 0.53 4.74 -2.64
C VAL A 91 0.73 4.99 -1.14
N VAL A 92 0.62 3.94 -0.34
CA VAL A 92 0.94 3.95 1.09
C VAL A 92 2.30 3.31 1.27
N VAL A 93 3.24 4.07 1.83
CA VAL A 93 4.62 3.64 2.00
C VAL A 93 4.88 3.35 3.46
N THR A 94 5.42 2.17 3.73
CA THR A 94 5.78 1.72 5.07
C THR A 94 7.27 1.45 5.17
N SER A 95 7.82 1.48 6.38
CA SER A 95 9.17 1.02 6.68
C SER A 95 9.14 -0.09 7.69
N LEU A 96 10.06 -1.04 7.55
CA LEU A 96 10.30 -2.05 8.55
C LEU A 96 10.85 -1.39 9.83
N LEU A 97 10.36 -1.83 10.98
CA LEU A 97 10.98 -1.52 12.28
C LEU A 97 12.33 -2.23 12.48
#